data_AF-M4ZQ66-F1
#
_entry.id   AF-M4ZQ66-F1
#
_cell.length_a   1.000
_cell.length_b   1.000
_cell.length_c   1.000
_cell.angle_alpha   90.00
_cell.angle_beta   90.00
_cell.angle_gamma   90.00
#
_symmetry.space_group_name_H-M   'P 1'
#
loop_
_entity.id
_entity.type
_entity.pdbx_description
1 polymer ?
#
loop_
_entity_poly.entity_id
_entity_poly.type
_entity_poly.pdbx_seq_one_letter_code
_entity_poly.pdbx_strand_id
1 'polypeptide(L)'
;MSSAEDGRTSLFKVITVKDEIVIGLSSAELASIGGSDASAVAHALAQKGDLTVWQYNVHRGPNGELQMAPTAKIGLLSHASLRVEPYGTTYTVTPHP
;
A
#
# COMPACT_ATOMS: atom_id res chain seq x y z
N MET A 1 5.67 -18.54 20.33
CA MET A 1 4.61 -17.51 20.21
C MET A 1 5.02 -16.59 19.06
N SER A 2 4.53 -16.82 17.86
CA SER A 2 4.83 -15.99 16.68
C SER A 2 3.57 -15.92 15.83
N SER A 3 3.05 -14.71 15.60
CA SER A 3 2.10 -14.30 14.53
C SER A 3 1.23 -13.08 14.92
N ALA A 4 1.83 -12.01 15.44
CA ALA A 4 1.15 -10.70 15.54
C ALA A 4 1.75 -9.62 14.62
N GLU A 5 2.90 -9.89 13.98
CA GLU A 5 3.60 -8.93 13.12
C GLU A 5 3.46 -9.22 11.61
N ASP A 6 3.05 -10.44 11.24
CA ASP A 6 2.89 -10.88 9.83
C ASP A 6 1.59 -10.37 9.16
N GLY A 7 0.66 -9.77 9.92
CA GLY A 7 -0.63 -9.30 9.41
C GLY A 7 -0.77 -7.79 9.25
N ARG A 8 0.26 -6.99 9.60
CA ARG A 8 0.17 -5.53 9.58
C ARG A 8 0.43 -5.01 8.16
N THR A 9 -0.61 -4.46 7.53
CA THR A 9 -0.48 -3.77 6.24
C THR A 9 -0.08 -2.32 6.48
N SER A 10 0.99 -1.87 5.83
CA SER A 10 1.38 -0.47 5.75
C SER A 10 0.75 0.17 4.53
N LEU A 11 0.19 1.37 4.69
CA LEU A 11 -0.43 2.11 3.61
C LEU A 11 0.49 3.23 3.11
N PHE A 12 0.47 3.44 1.80
CA PHE A 12 1.19 4.51 1.12
C PHE A 12 0.25 5.23 0.17
N LYS A 13 0.41 6.54 0.07
CA LYS A 13 -0.24 7.34 -0.96
C LYS A 13 0.72 7.51 -2.12
N VAL A 14 0.27 7.12 -3.31
CA VAL A 14 0.95 7.38 -4.56
C VAL A 14 0.27 8.57 -5.21
N ILE A 15 1.05 9.62 -5.47
CA ILE A 15 0.59 10.84 -6.10
C ILE A 15 1.12 10.84 -7.53
N THR A 16 0.21 10.75 -8.48
CA THR A 16 0.49 10.83 -9.92
C THR A 16 0.14 12.23 -10.42
N VAL A 17 0.46 12.50 -11.69
CA VAL A 17 0.03 13.74 -12.36
C VAL A 17 -1.49 13.84 -12.54
N LYS A 18 -2.20 12.71 -12.48
CA LYS A 18 -3.64 12.63 -12.76
C LYS A 18 -4.46 12.52 -11.48
N ASP A 19 -3.96 11.77 -10.51
CA ASP A 19 -4.73 11.32 -9.35
C ASP A 19 -3.84 10.88 -8.17
N GLU A 20 -4.49 10.60 -7.05
CA GLU A 20 -3.87 10.00 -5.86
C GLU A 20 -4.47 8.62 -5.62
N ILE A 21 -3.63 7.64 -5.29
CA ILE A 21 -4.03 6.26 -5.05
C ILE A 21 -3.44 5.81 -3.71
N VAL A 22 -4.27 5.24 -2.84
CA VAL A 22 -3.76 4.58 -1.63
C VAL A 22 -3.48 3.12 -1.94
N ILE A 23 -2.27 2.67 -1.62
CA ILE A 23 -1.83 1.29 -1.80
C ILE A 23 -1.43 0.69 -0.45
N GLY A 24 -1.51 -0.62 -0.32
CA GLY A 24 -1.08 -1.35 0.87
C GLY A 24 -0.06 -2.41 0.52
N LEU A 25 0.94 -2.57 1.38
CA LEU A 25 1.91 -3.66 1.35
C LEU A 25 2.02 -4.30 2.74
N SER A 26 2.12 -5.61 2.77
CA SER A 26 2.47 -6.38 3.96
C SER A 26 3.93 -6.17 4.35
N SER A 27 4.29 -6.47 5.59
CA SER A 27 5.68 -6.47 6.06
C SER A 27 6.60 -7.34 5.17
N ALA A 28 6.09 -8.50 4.70
CA ALA A 28 6.83 -9.41 3.84
C ALA A 28 7.07 -8.83 2.43
N GLU A 29 6.06 -8.21 1.84
CA GLU A 29 6.21 -7.53 0.54
C GLU A 29 7.18 -6.35 0.63
N LEU A 30 7.09 -5.55 1.71
CA LEU A 30 8.04 -4.46 1.98
C LEU A 30 9.47 -4.97 2.10
N ALA A 31 9.69 -6.04 2.88
CA ALA A 31 10.98 -6.67 2.98
C ALA A 31 11.50 -7.19 1.62
N SER A 32 10.61 -7.74 0.78
CA SER A 32 10.97 -8.25 -0.56
C SER A 32 11.42 -7.16 -1.53
N ILE A 33 11.00 -5.90 -1.29
CA ILE A 33 11.45 -4.74 -2.06
C ILE A 33 12.62 -4.00 -1.40
N GLY A 34 13.15 -4.53 -0.30
CA GLY A 34 14.38 -4.05 0.32
C GLY A 34 14.21 -2.93 1.35
N GLY A 35 13.01 -2.76 1.94
CA GLY A 35 12.84 -1.78 3.02
C GLY A 35 11.49 -1.89 3.74
N SER A 36 11.07 -0.79 4.38
CA SER A 36 9.85 -0.78 5.21
C SER A 36 9.07 0.54 5.14
N ASP A 37 9.50 1.46 4.28
CA ASP A 37 8.98 2.83 4.21
C ASP A 37 8.66 3.28 2.77
N ALA A 38 8.18 4.51 2.64
CA ALA A 38 7.80 5.08 1.36
C ALA A 38 9.00 5.24 0.40
N SER A 39 10.21 5.46 0.96
CA SER A 39 11.44 5.58 0.18
C SER A 39 11.79 4.25 -0.48
N ALA A 40 11.61 3.13 0.22
CA ALA A 40 11.80 1.79 -0.33
C ALA A 40 10.82 1.49 -1.47
N VAL A 41 9.54 1.84 -1.31
CA VAL A 41 8.52 1.71 -2.36
C VAL A 41 8.89 2.54 -3.60
N ALA A 42 9.27 3.81 -3.42
CA ALA A 42 9.69 4.68 -4.51
C ALA A 42 10.93 4.16 -5.24
N HIS A 43 11.94 3.69 -4.50
CA HIS A 43 13.15 3.10 -5.09
C HIS A 43 12.83 1.83 -5.88
N ALA A 44 12.00 0.95 -5.33
CA ALA A 44 11.61 -0.28 -6.00
C ALA A 44 10.87 0.00 -7.31
N LEU A 45 9.98 0.98 -7.32
CA LEU A 45 9.28 1.41 -8.53
C LEU A 45 10.24 2.01 -9.56
N ALA A 46 11.18 2.85 -9.14
CA ALA A 46 12.19 3.45 -10.01
C ALA A 46 13.16 2.42 -10.61
N GLN A 47 13.52 1.37 -9.85
CA GLN A 47 14.46 0.33 -10.29
C GLN A 47 13.80 -0.71 -11.19
N LYS A 48 12.58 -1.15 -10.87
CA LYS A 48 11.88 -2.22 -11.58
C LYS A 48 11.09 -1.72 -12.79
N GLY A 49 10.70 -0.44 -12.78
CA GLY A 49 9.86 0.16 -13.82
C GLY A 49 8.37 0.02 -13.53
N ASP A 50 7.96 -1.01 -12.80
CA ASP A 50 6.61 -1.24 -12.31
C ASP A 50 6.58 -2.01 -10.98
N LEU A 51 5.45 -1.96 -10.28
CA LEU A 51 5.15 -2.76 -9.10
C LEU A 51 3.70 -3.25 -9.16
N THR A 52 3.46 -4.52 -8.85
CA THR A 52 2.11 -5.01 -8.59
C THR A 52 1.78 -4.86 -7.11
N VAL A 53 0.74 -4.08 -6.78
CA VAL A 53 0.37 -3.71 -5.40
C VAL A 53 -1.14 -3.80 -5.18
N TRP A 54 -1.58 -3.87 -3.94
CA TRP A 54 -2.99 -3.77 -3.60
C TRP A 54 -3.42 -2.31 -3.44
N GLN A 55 -4.48 -1.91 -4.12
CA GLN A 55 -5.17 -0.64 -3.90
C GLN A 55 -6.11 -0.73 -2.70
N TYR A 56 -6.10 0.29 -1.86
CA TYR A 56 -6.91 0.41 -0.66
C TYR A 56 -7.87 1.59 -0.74
N ASN A 57 -9.08 1.41 -0.23
CA ASN A 57 -10.11 2.44 -0.16
C ASN A 57 -10.97 2.24 1.10
N VAL A 58 -11.65 3.30 1.53
CA VAL A 58 -12.62 3.21 2.63
C VAL A 58 -13.82 2.39 2.17
N HIS A 59 -14.13 1.34 2.93
CA HIS A 59 -15.28 0.47 2.71
C HIS A 59 -16.09 0.36 4.00
N ARG A 60 -17.39 0.09 3.83
CA ARG A 60 -18.24 -0.29 4.95
C ARG A 60 -18.06 -1.78 5.21
N GLY A 61 -17.58 -2.12 6.40
CA GLY A 61 -17.39 -3.49 6.88
C GLY A 61 -18.72 -4.20 7.18
N PRO A 62 -18.68 -5.51 7.50
CA PRO A 62 -19.87 -6.34 7.71
C PRO A 62 -20.83 -5.81 8.79
N ASN A 63 -20.31 -5.13 9.82
CA ASN A 63 -21.13 -4.58 10.90
C ASN A 63 -21.45 -3.09 10.71
N GLY A 64 -21.15 -2.54 9.52
CA GLY A 64 -21.41 -1.14 9.21
C GLY A 64 -20.28 -0.17 9.57
N GLU A 65 -19.18 -0.64 10.17
CA GLU A 65 -18.01 0.20 10.45
C GLU A 65 -17.29 0.65 9.17
N LEU A 66 -16.59 1.78 9.23
CA LEU A 66 -15.70 2.20 8.14
C LEU A 66 -14.30 1.64 8.36
N GLN A 67 -13.77 0.97 7.34
CA GLN A 67 -12.45 0.35 7.35
C GLN A 67 -11.69 0.67 6.06
N MET A 68 -10.36 0.71 6.13
CA MET A 68 -9.52 0.71 4.94
C MET A 68 -9.34 -0.75 4.49
N ALA A 69 -9.87 -1.08 3.32
CA ALA A 69 -9.85 -2.44 2.80
C ALA A 69 -9.25 -2.52 1.39
N PRO A 70 -8.60 -3.65 1.03
CA PRO A 70 -8.13 -3.88 -0.32
C PRO A 70 -9.31 -3.95 -1.28
N THR A 71 -9.14 -3.33 -2.45
CA THR A 71 -10.19 -3.24 -3.49
C THR A 71 -9.80 -3.94 -4.78
N ALA A 72 -8.55 -3.79 -5.20
CA ALA A 72 -8.04 -4.41 -6.41
C ALA A 72 -6.52 -4.58 -6.31
N LYS A 73 -5.98 -5.59 -6.98
CA LYS A 73 -4.55 -5.70 -7.24
C LYS A 73 -4.25 -5.00 -8.56
N ILE A 74 -3.37 -4.01 -8.54
CA ILE A 74 -3.10 -3.12 -9.68
C ILE A 74 -1.61 -3.14 -10.04
N GLY A 75 -1.32 -2.89 -11.32
CA GLY A 75 0.02 -2.56 -11.78
C GLY A 75 0.27 -1.06 -11.65
N LEU A 76 1.24 -0.68 -10.83
CA LEU A 76 1.72 0.68 -10.70
C LEU A 76 2.95 0.85 -11.58
N LEU A 77 2.86 1.74 -12.58
CA LEU A 77 3.98 2.03 -13.49
C LEU A 77 4.78 3.22 -12.98
N SER A 78 6.10 3.15 -13.11
CA SER A 78 6.99 4.28 -12.89
C SER A 78 6.73 5.37 -13.92
N HIS A 79 6.79 6.63 -13.48
CA HIS A 79 6.69 7.78 -14.37
C HIS A 79 7.50 8.95 -13.78
N ALA A 80 7.96 9.87 -14.64
CA ALA A 80 8.56 11.11 -14.17
C ALA A 80 7.53 11.85 -13.28
N SER A 81 7.98 12.28 -12.11
CA SER A 81 7.18 13.03 -11.11
C SER A 81 6.20 12.22 -10.23
N LEU A 82 6.25 10.89 -10.22
CA LEU A 82 5.51 10.10 -9.22
C LEU A 82 6.12 10.29 -7.83
N ARG A 83 5.28 10.55 -6.82
CA ARG A 83 5.69 10.66 -5.41
C ARG A 83 4.98 9.61 -4.57
N VAL A 84 5.72 8.98 -3.66
CA VAL A 84 5.19 8.03 -2.68
C VAL A 84 5.33 8.64 -1.29
N GLU A 85 4.24 8.67 -0.54
CA GLU A 85 4.18 9.19 0.83
C GLU A 85 3.60 8.13 1.77
N PRO A 86 3.99 8.09 3.06
CA PRO A 86 3.27 7.31 4.06
C PRO A 86 1.81 7.76 4.16
N TYR A 87 0.88 6.82 4.29
CA TYR A 87 -0.54 7.14 4.46
C TYR A 87 -1.04 6.67 5.84
N GLY A 88 -1.19 7.63 6.75
CA GLY A 88 -1.82 7.40 8.05
C GLY A 88 -3.35 7.45 7.96
N THR A 89 -4.03 6.56 8.68
CA THR A 89 -5.48 6.52 8.76
C THR A 89 -5.94 6.20 10.18
N THR A 90 -7.11 6.73 10.57
CA THR A 90 -7.79 6.37 11.82
C THR A 90 -8.71 5.15 11.66
N TYR A 91 -8.96 4.71 10.44
CA TYR A 91 -9.77 3.51 10.18
C TYR A 91 -8.96 2.24 10.44
N THR A 92 -9.63 1.17 10.88
CA THR A 92 -9.02 -0.15 10.91
C THR A 92 -8.60 -0.55 9.49
N VAL A 93 -7.35 -0.98 9.33
CA VAL A 93 -6.83 -1.48 8.06
C VAL A 93 -6.99 -2.99 8.03
N THR A 94 -7.69 -3.51 7.03
CA THR A 94 -7.82 -4.97 6.86
C THR A 94 -6.68 -5.52 6.02
N PRO A 95 -6.12 -6.70 6.36
CA PRO A 95 -5.10 -7.33 5.54
C PRO A 95 -5.66 -7.72 4.17
N HIS A 96 -4.78 -7.77 3.17
CA HIS A 96 -5.08 -8.35 1.86
C HIS A 96 -4.66 -9.83 1.80
N PRO A 97 -5.20 -10.61 0.83
CA PRO A 97 -4.84 -12.02 0.62
C PRO A 97 -3.40 -12.23 0.16
#